data_AF-A0A7C7L8Z4-F1
#
_entry.id   AF-A0A7C7L8Z4-F1
#
_cell.length_a   1.000
_cell.length_b   1.000
_cell.length_c   1.000
_cell.angle_alpha   90.00
_cell.angle_beta   90.00
_cell.angle_gamma   90.00
#
_symmetry.space_group_name_H-M   'P 1'
#
loop_
_entity.id
_entity.type
_entity.pdbx_description
1 polymer ?
#
loop_
_entity_poly.entity_id
_entity_poly.type
_entity_poly.pdbx_seq_one_letter_code
_entity_poly.pdbx_strand_id
1 'polypeptide(L)' 'MTIGVTEAILIGAAVMLLFGASRLPQLMSALGKGIREFKSAVRGDEEESATKEASSKEQGDAEQTEQESSDK' A
#
# COMPACT_ATOMS: atom_id res chain seq x y z
N MET A 1 19.66 -24.38 -2.88
CA MET A 1 18.30 -23.87 -2.64
C MET A 1 18.44 -22.44 -2.15
N THR A 2 18.23 -21.47 -3.03
CA THR A 2 18.19 -20.06 -2.64
C THR A 2 16.82 -19.79 -2.07
N ILE A 3 16.75 -19.23 -0.86
CA ILE A 3 15.50 -18.70 -0.30
C ILE A 3 14.98 -17.69 -1.31
N GLY A 4 13.98 -18.10 -2.08
CA GLY A 4 13.48 -17.39 -3.23
C GLY A 4 12.23 -16.60 -2.88
N VAL A 5 11.78 -15.79 -3.84
CA VAL A 5 10.51 -15.06 -3.76
C VAL A 5 9.34 -15.99 -3.39
N THR A 6 9.37 -17.24 -3.86
CA THR A 6 8.35 -18.25 -3.56
C THR A 6 8.24 -18.59 -2.06
N GLU A 7 9.36 -18.75 -1.35
CA GLU A 7 9.34 -19.02 0.10
C GLU A 7 8.89 -17.80 0.90
N ALA A 8 9.30 -16.59 0.47
CA ALA A 8 8.82 -15.35 1.07
C ALA A 8 7.29 -15.19 0.92
N ILE A 9 6.73 -15.54 -0.23
CA ILE A 9 5.28 -15.54 -0.46
C ILE A 9 4.57 -16.57 0.44
N LEU A 10 5.11 -17.78 0.57
CA LEU A 10 4.54 -18.81 1.44
C LEU A 10 4.51 -18.38 2.92
N ILE A 11 5.61 -17.79 3.40
CA ILE A 11 5.68 -17.25 4.77
C ILE A 11 4.72 -16.07 4.93
N GLY A 12 4.68 -15.17 3.95
CA GLY A 12 3.73 -14.05 3.92
C GLY A 12 2.28 -14.52 3.99
N ALA A 13 1.92 -15.57 3.24
CA ALA A 13 0.59 -16.16 3.26
C ALA A 13 0.25 -16.80 4.61
N ALA A 14 1.20 -17.50 5.25
CA ALA A 14 0.99 -18.06 6.59
C ALA A 14 0.76 -16.97 7.64
N VAL A 15 1.54 -15.88 7.61
CA VAL A 15 1.35 -14.70 8.47
C VAL A 15 -0.01 -14.05 8.16
N MET A 16 -0.40 -13.95 6.90
CA MET A 16 -1.68 -13.38 6.47
C MET A 16 -2.88 -14.23 6.92
N LEU A 17 -2.73 -15.54 7.08
CA LEU A 17 -3.76 -16.40 7.67
C LEU A 17 -3.89 -16.21 9.19
N LEU A 18 -2.76 -16.02 9.90
CA LEU A 18 -2.74 -15.81 11.34
C LEU A 18 -3.28 -14.43 11.74
N PHE A 19 -2.85 -13.39 11.03
CA PHE A 19 -3.19 -12.00 11.33
C PHE A 19 -4.35 -11.47 10.49
N GLY A 20 -4.66 -12.09 9.35
CA GLY A 20 -5.65 -11.62 8.39
C GLY A 20 -5.08 -10.61 7.39
N ALA A 21 -5.71 -10.56 6.20
CA ALA A 21 -5.34 -9.66 5.10
C ALA A 21 -5.34 -8.17 5.48
N SER A 22 -6.20 -7.77 6.42
CA SER A 22 -6.41 -6.36 6.78
C SER A 22 -5.45 -5.85 7.86
N ARG A 23 -4.87 -6.73 8.69
CA ARG A 23 -4.05 -6.31 9.85
C ARG A 23 -2.63 -5.93 9.45
N LEU A 24 -2.03 -6.67 8.52
CA LEU A 24 -0.69 -6.38 8.01
C LEU A 24 -0.57 -4.98 7.36
N PRO A 25 -1.44 -4.58 6.40
CA PRO A 25 -1.38 -3.24 5.80
C PRO A 25 -1.73 -2.14 6.80
N GLN A 26 -2.67 -2.38 7.74
CA GLN A 26 -3.02 -1.41 8.78
C GLN A 26 -1.83 -1.11 9.70
N LEU A 27 -1.11 -2.14 10.13
CA LEU A 27 0.08 -2.00 10.98
C LEU A 27 1.24 -1.35 10.22
N MET A 28 1.46 -1.73 8.96
CA MET A 28 2.49 -1.13 8.10
C MET A 28 2.19 0.35 7.80
N SER A 29 0.94 0.72 7.58
CA SER A 29 0.55 2.12 7.35
C SER A 29 0.79 2.97 8.60
N ALA A 30 0.44 2.46 9.79
CA ALA A 30 0.71 3.13 11.06
C ALA A 30 2.22 3.26 11.34
N LEU A 31 2.98 2.18 11.14
CA LEU A 31 4.43 2.17 11.31
C LEU A 31 5.13 3.10 10.30
N GLY A 32 4.70 3.09 9.03
CA GLY A 32 5.24 3.94 7.98
C GLY A 32 5.02 5.43 8.26
N LYS A 33 3.84 5.81 8.75
CA LYS A 33 3.57 7.18 9.21
C LYS A 33 4.47 7.57 10.38
N GLY A 34 4.64 6.69 11.36
CA GLY A 34 5.53 6.92 12.51
C GLY A 34 6.99 7.08 12.13
N ILE A 35 7.51 6.21 11.26
CA ILE A 35 8.88 6.29 10.73
C ILE A 35 9.09 7.57 9.92
N ARG A 36 8.09 7.96 9.14
CA ARG A 36 8.13 9.17 8.31
C ARG A 36 8.18 10.42 9.16
N GLU A 37 7.33 10.52 10.18
CA GLU A 37 7.32 11.61 11.15
C GLU A 37 8.64 11.66 11.94
N PHE A 38 9.12 10.50 12.39
CA PHE A 38 10.41 10.37 13.07
C PHE A 38 11.58 10.85 12.19
N LYS A 39 11.58 10.48 10.90
CA LYS A 39 12.61 10.90 9.95
C LYS A 39 12.53 12.39 9.64
N SER A 40 11.34 12.98 9.57
CA SER A 40 11.16 14.43 9.42
C SER A 40 11.69 15.18 10.65
N ALA A 41 11.32 14.73 11.85
CA ALA A 41 11.75 15.34 13.11
C ALA A 41 13.28 15.26 13.33
N VAL A 42 13.91 14.15 12.91
CA VAL A 42 15.36 13.95 13.02
C VAL A 42 16.15 14.74 11.97
N ARG A 43 15.55 15.04 10.80
CA ARG A 43 16.24 15.79 9.73
C ARG A 43 16.18 17.31 9.87
N GLY A 44 15.32 17.84 10.76
CA GLY A 44 15.11 19.29 10.90
C GLY A 44 14.31 19.87 9.71
N ASP A 45 13.52 20.90 9.99
CA ASP A 45 12.50 21.54 9.13
C ASP A 45 12.96 22.11 7.77
N GLU A 46 13.62 21.33 6.90
CA GLU A 46 14.01 21.78 5.55
C GLU A 46 13.21 21.16 4.40
N GLU A 47 12.22 20.29 4.66
CA GLU A 47 11.49 19.55 3.60
C GLU A 47 9.96 19.42 3.79
N GLU A 48 9.28 20.38 4.44
CA GLU A 48 7.87 20.22 4.87
C GLU A 48 6.83 20.05 3.73
N SER A 49 7.13 20.28 2.44
CA SER A 49 6.06 20.36 1.41
C SER A 49 5.87 19.17 0.47
N ALA A 50 6.64 18.09 0.53
CA ALA A 50 6.62 17.10 -0.55
C ALA A 50 5.64 15.91 -0.41
N THR A 51 4.81 15.82 0.64
CA THR A 51 3.93 14.65 0.78
C THR A 51 2.60 14.96 1.44
N LYS A 52 1.72 15.57 0.66
CA LYS A 52 0.29 15.62 0.97
C LYS A 52 -0.59 14.89 -0.04
N GLU A 53 0.00 14.09 -0.94
CA GLU A 53 -0.73 13.47 -2.06
C GLU A 53 -0.45 11.96 -2.15
N ALA A 54 -1.01 11.15 -1.25
CA ALA A 54 -0.98 9.68 -1.45
C ALA A 54 -2.07 8.89 -0.71
N SER A 55 -3.21 9.50 -0.32
CA SER A 55 -4.23 8.74 0.41
C SER A 55 -5.68 9.14 0.14
N SER A 56 -5.98 9.77 -1.00
CA SER A 56 -7.37 10.03 -1.41
C SER A 56 -7.56 9.77 -2.90
N LYS A 57 -7.36 8.53 -3.36
CA LYS A 57 -7.93 8.07 -4.64
C LYS A 57 -7.98 6.54 -4.72
N GLU A 58 -8.86 5.92 -3.95
CA GLU A 58 -9.23 4.51 -4.20
C GLU A 58 -10.64 4.19 -3.68
N GLN A 59 -11.63 4.92 -4.21
CA GLN A 59 -13.03 4.50 -4.17
C GLN A 59 -13.72 4.92 -5.47
N GLY A 60 -14.06 3.93 -6.29
CA GLY A 60 -15.10 4.03 -7.32
C GLY A 60 -14.61 4.17 -8.76
N ASP A 61 -13.96 3.15 -9.31
CA ASP A 61 -14.12 2.84 -10.75
C ASP A 61 -14.70 1.43 -10.85
N ALA A 62 -16.03 1.40 -10.93
CA ALA A 62 -16.82 0.22 -11.18
C ALA A 62 -18.14 0.65 -11.85
N GLU A 63 -18.07 1.34 -12.99
CA GLU A 63 -19.16 1.34 -13.98
C GLU A 63 -18.70 1.97 -15.31
N GLN A 64 -18.23 1.14 -16.25
CA GLN A 64 -18.58 1.30 -17.67
C GLN A 64 -18.22 0.03 -18.43
N THR A 65 -19.18 -0.88 -18.39
CA THR A 65 -19.29 -2.01 -19.31
C THR A 65 -20.10 -1.54 -20.52
N GLU A 66 -19.57 -1.81 -21.71
CA GLU A 66 -20.28 -1.90 -23.00
C GLU A 66 -20.93 -0.62 -23.57
N GLN A 67 -20.17 0.10 -24.41
CA GLN A 67 -20.73 0.82 -25.56
C GLN A 67 -19.65 1.09 -26.62
N GLU A 68 -19.17 0.03 -27.28
CA GLU A 68 -18.53 0.18 -28.60
C GLU A 68 -18.70 -1.10 -29.41
N SER A 69 -19.89 -1.30 -29.97
CA SER A 69 -20.06 -2.14 -31.16
C SER A 69 -21.27 -1.66 -31.94
N SER A 70 -21.07 -1.43 -33.24
CA SER A 70 -22.06 -1.09 -34.27
C SER A 70 -22.16 0.40 -34.63
N ASP A 71 -21.09 0.95 -35.20
CA ASP A 71 -21.22 1.72 -36.44
C ASP A 71 -19.99 1.46 -37.34
N LYS A 72 -20.04 0.33 -38.05
CA LYS A 72 -19.60 0.21 -39.45
C LYS A 72 -20.08 -1.10 -40.07
#